data_AF-A0A961T5F6-F1
#
_entry.id   AF-A0A961T5F6-F1
#
_cell.length_a   1.000
_cell.length_b   1.000
_cell.length_c   1.000
_cell.angle_alpha   90.00
_cell.angle_beta   90.00
_cell.angle_gamma   90.00
#
_symmetry.space_group_name_H-M   'P 1'
#
loop_
_entity.id
_entity.type
_entity.pdbx_description
1 polymer ?
#
loop_
_entity_poly.entity_id
_entity_poly.type
_entity_poly.pdbx_seq_one_letter_code
_entity_poly.pdbx_strand_id
1 'polypeptide(L)'
;MKRSIVPVMALGLSACLALPAAAQELPPVAVYQAMLDANKTSGWVQFREFGGHQLVYFTPLQTMHCRLSEIRYSVNSDALDKTFPLVDCIKALPFSLPSDAGLEAIAIQLAPGEAKSVTVQVVWSDGAESETLTFVPCEGVGDRTCAQPAP
;
A
#
# COMPACT_ATOMS: atom_id res chain seq x y z
N MET A 1 -51.51 38.72 52.93
CA MET A 1 -51.58 37.70 51.86
C MET A 1 -50.29 37.77 51.05
N LYS A 2 -49.52 36.68 51.04
CA LYS A 2 -48.19 36.52 50.42
C LYS A 2 -48.38 35.71 49.14
N ARG A 3 -47.86 36.14 47.99
CA ARG A 3 -47.47 35.25 46.87
C ARG A 3 -46.33 35.87 46.05
N SER A 4 -45.09 35.49 46.39
CA SER A 4 -43.94 35.60 45.50
C SER A 4 -44.04 34.52 44.42
N ILE A 5 -43.77 34.89 43.17
CA ILE A 5 -43.62 33.96 42.05
C ILE A 5 -42.15 33.95 41.67
N VAL A 6 -41.51 32.80 41.88
CA VAL A 6 -40.16 32.47 41.36
C VAL A 6 -40.38 31.55 40.16
N PRO A 7 -39.85 31.86 38.95
CA PRO A 7 -39.81 30.89 37.89
C PRO A 7 -38.58 29.98 38.08
N VAL A 8 -38.86 28.69 38.03
CA VAL A 8 -37.94 27.56 38.15
C VAL A 8 -37.00 27.54 36.95
N MET A 9 -35.69 27.53 37.22
CA MET A 9 -34.65 27.30 36.23
C MET A 9 -34.64 25.80 35.88
N ALA A 10 -35.08 25.44 34.68
CA ALA A 10 -35.03 24.05 34.20
C ALA A 10 -33.61 23.74 33.70
N LEU A 11 -32.85 22.97 34.48
CA LEU A 11 -31.62 22.32 34.02
C LEU A 11 -31.98 21.27 32.96
N GLY A 12 -31.72 21.57 31.68
CA GLY A 12 -31.75 20.59 30.60
C GLY A 12 -30.50 19.72 30.65
N LEU A 13 -30.67 18.45 31.06
CA LEU A 13 -29.62 17.44 31.04
C LEU A 13 -29.39 17.00 29.58
N SER A 14 -28.41 17.61 28.90
CA SER A 14 -27.97 17.18 27.57
C SER A 14 -27.26 15.84 27.68
N ALA A 15 -27.93 14.76 27.30
CA ALA A 15 -27.32 13.46 27.11
C ALA A 15 -26.49 13.48 25.82
N CYS A 16 -25.19 13.67 25.94
CA CYS A 16 -24.25 13.35 24.86
C CYS A 16 -24.26 11.84 24.63
N LEU A 17 -24.97 11.40 23.59
CA LEU A 17 -24.85 10.04 23.07
C LEU A 17 -23.42 9.84 22.57
N ALA A 18 -22.61 9.10 23.34
CA ALA A 18 -21.32 8.62 22.87
C ALA A 18 -21.58 7.61 21.74
N LEU A 19 -21.25 8.00 20.50
CA LEU A 19 -21.22 7.06 19.38
C LEU A 19 -20.18 5.99 19.70
N PRO A 20 -20.49 4.69 19.54
CA PRO A 20 -19.48 3.66 19.70
C PRO A 20 -18.39 3.90 18.64
N ALA A 21 -17.13 3.88 19.06
CA ALA A 21 -16.01 3.81 18.13
C ALA A 21 -16.14 2.48 17.37
N ALA A 22 -16.73 2.51 16.18
CA ALA A 22 -16.69 1.38 15.28
C ALA A 22 -15.22 1.05 15.03
N ALA A 23 -14.81 -0.20 15.30
CA ALA A 23 -13.52 -0.68 14.83
C ALA A 23 -13.47 -0.38 13.32
N GLN A 24 -12.48 0.39 12.87
CA GLN A 24 -12.37 0.72 11.46
C GLN A 24 -12.15 -0.58 10.69
N GLU A 25 -13.18 -1.03 9.99
CA GLU A 25 -13.08 -2.16 9.07
C GLU A 25 -12.19 -1.74 7.90
N LEU A 26 -11.36 -2.69 7.43
CA LEU A 26 -10.54 -2.46 6.25
C LEU A 26 -11.44 -2.11 5.07
N PRO A 27 -11.08 -1.11 4.23
CA PRO A 27 -11.82 -0.86 3.00
C PRO A 27 -11.99 -2.15 2.17
N PRO A 28 -13.08 -2.27 1.39
CA PRO A 28 -13.30 -3.44 0.54
C PRO A 28 -12.13 -3.67 -0.42
N VAL A 29 -11.88 -4.93 -0.80
CA VAL A 29 -10.79 -5.30 -1.75
C VAL A 29 -10.86 -4.51 -3.06
N ALA A 30 -12.08 -4.21 -3.54
CA ALA A 30 -12.30 -3.41 -4.75
C ALA A 30 -11.67 -2.01 -4.70
N VAL A 31 -11.56 -1.40 -3.51
CA VAL A 31 -10.89 -0.10 -3.35
C VAL A 31 -9.40 -0.24 -3.60
N TYR A 32 -8.77 -1.29 -3.07
CA TYR A 32 -7.34 -1.57 -3.28
C TYR A 32 -7.05 -1.94 -4.73
N GLN A 33 -7.93 -2.73 -5.36
CA GLN A 33 -7.86 -3.05 -6.79
C GLN A 33 -7.90 -1.78 -7.65
N ALA A 34 -8.80 -0.84 -7.37
CA ALA A 34 -8.89 0.43 -8.09
C ALA A 34 -7.64 1.32 -7.87
N MET A 35 -7.09 1.36 -6.65
CA MET A 35 -5.84 2.07 -6.37
C MET A 35 -4.65 1.46 -7.12
N LEU A 36 -4.60 0.12 -7.20
CA LEU A 36 -3.55 -0.58 -7.92
C LEU A 36 -3.67 -0.37 -9.44
N ASP A 37 -4.89 -0.41 -9.97
CA ASP A 37 -5.20 -0.12 -11.37
C ASP A 37 -4.77 1.30 -11.79
N ALA A 38 -5.07 2.29 -10.95
CA ALA A 38 -4.67 3.68 -11.19
C ALA A 38 -3.15 3.89 -11.24
N ASN A 39 -2.35 2.99 -10.65
CA ASN A 39 -0.89 3.07 -10.59
C ASN A 39 -0.18 2.21 -11.65
N LYS A 40 -0.91 1.59 -12.59
CA LYS A 40 -0.30 0.76 -13.64
C LYS A 40 0.68 1.55 -14.53
N THR A 41 0.38 2.81 -14.81
CA THR A 41 1.22 3.65 -15.69
C THR A 41 2.47 4.20 -15.00
N SER A 42 2.40 4.44 -13.69
CA SER A 42 3.49 4.98 -12.88
C SER A 42 4.40 3.91 -12.27
N GLY A 43 4.01 2.63 -12.37
CA GLY A 43 4.77 1.48 -11.90
C GLY A 43 4.23 0.87 -10.61
N TRP A 44 3.98 -0.44 -10.61
CA TRP A 44 3.76 -1.19 -9.36
C TRP A 44 5.07 -1.44 -8.59
N VAL A 45 6.18 -1.45 -9.34
CA VAL A 45 7.54 -1.44 -8.82
C VAL A 45 8.30 -0.26 -9.41
N GLN A 46 9.31 0.24 -8.68
CA GLN A 46 10.16 1.36 -9.13
C GLN A 46 11.63 0.96 -9.14
N PHE A 47 12.37 1.36 -10.18
CA PHE A 47 13.81 1.11 -10.28
C PHE A 47 14.60 2.35 -9.85
N ARG A 48 15.77 2.15 -9.23
CA ARG A 48 16.70 3.23 -8.88
C ARG A 48 18.12 2.71 -8.81
N GLU A 49 19.06 3.37 -9.48
CA GLU A 49 20.48 3.21 -9.21
C GLU A 49 20.85 4.11 -8.02
N PHE A 50 21.38 3.55 -6.93
CA PHE A 50 21.75 4.31 -5.74
C PHE A 50 22.80 3.58 -4.91
N GLY A 51 23.82 4.30 -4.47
CA GLY A 51 24.81 3.75 -3.52
C GLY A 51 25.59 2.54 -4.03
N GLY A 52 25.80 2.42 -5.35
CA GLY A 52 26.49 1.27 -5.95
C GLY A 52 25.61 0.02 -6.11
N HIS A 53 24.30 0.17 -6.00
CA HIS A 53 23.31 -0.89 -6.17
C HIS A 53 22.17 -0.45 -7.08
N GLN A 54 21.51 -1.44 -7.68
CA GLN A 54 20.19 -1.23 -8.25
C GLN A 54 19.14 -1.67 -7.24
N LEU A 55 18.26 -0.75 -6.87
CA LEU A 55 17.11 -1.01 -6.00
C LEU A 55 15.86 -1.17 -6.85
N VAL A 56 15.10 -2.23 -6.58
CA VAL A 56 13.74 -2.40 -7.11
C VAL A 56 12.77 -2.28 -5.93
N TYR A 57 12.05 -1.17 -5.87
CA TYR A 57 11.10 -0.88 -4.80
C TYR A 57 9.72 -1.47 -5.11
N PHE A 58 9.17 -2.18 -4.14
CA PHE A 58 7.81 -2.71 -4.09
C PHE A 58 6.89 -1.85 -3.21
N THR A 59 7.32 -0.64 -2.81
CA THR A 59 6.56 0.26 -1.94
C THR A 59 5.10 0.50 -2.37
N PRO A 60 4.77 0.70 -3.67
CA PRO A 60 3.38 0.85 -4.10
C PRO A 60 2.53 -0.39 -3.74
N LEU A 61 3.07 -1.59 -3.92
CA LEU A 61 2.41 -2.84 -3.56
C LEU A 61 2.35 -3.06 -2.05
N GLN A 62 3.41 -2.73 -1.32
CA GLN A 62 3.41 -2.82 0.14
C GLN A 62 2.42 -1.85 0.78
N THR A 63 2.07 -0.75 0.12
CA THR A 63 0.99 0.12 0.60
C THR A 63 -0.36 -0.64 0.60
N MET A 64 -0.52 -1.68 -0.22
CA MET A 64 -1.73 -2.49 -0.35
C MET A 64 -1.74 -3.76 0.52
N HIS A 65 -0.67 -4.03 1.30
CA HIS A 65 -0.40 -5.29 2.00
C HIS A 65 -1.59 -5.86 2.80
N CYS A 66 -2.41 -5.01 3.43
CA CYS A 66 -3.59 -5.44 4.19
C CYS A 66 -4.66 -6.19 3.37
N ARG A 67 -4.62 -6.13 2.04
CA ARG A 67 -5.53 -6.88 1.13
C ARG A 67 -4.80 -7.79 0.15
N LEU A 68 -3.48 -7.95 0.31
CA LEU A 68 -2.70 -8.89 -0.48
C LEU A 68 -2.43 -10.15 0.35
N SER A 69 -2.43 -11.30 -0.32
CA SER A 69 -1.92 -12.55 0.23
C SER A 69 -0.52 -12.85 -0.30
N GLU A 70 -0.22 -12.48 -1.55
CA GLU A 70 1.10 -12.65 -2.15
C GLU A 70 1.45 -11.50 -3.10
N ILE A 71 2.74 -11.19 -3.19
CA ILE A 71 3.34 -10.44 -4.30
C ILE A 71 4.29 -11.39 -5.00
N ARG A 72 3.93 -11.85 -6.20
CA ARG A 72 4.76 -12.73 -7.03
C ARG A 72 5.55 -11.89 -8.02
N TYR A 73 6.82 -12.23 -8.24
CA TYR A 73 7.65 -11.51 -9.18
C TYR A 73 8.74 -12.38 -9.80
N SER A 74 9.32 -11.88 -10.88
CA SER A 74 10.57 -12.37 -11.47
C SER A 74 11.41 -11.20 -11.95
N VAL A 75 12.73 -11.37 -11.92
CA VAL A 75 13.69 -10.43 -12.51
C VAL A 75 14.15 -11.00 -13.85
N ASN A 76 14.06 -10.22 -14.92
CA ASN A 76 14.46 -10.62 -16.28
C ASN A 76 13.74 -11.88 -16.82
N SER A 77 12.55 -12.17 -16.32
CA SER A 77 11.72 -13.33 -16.69
C SER A 77 10.24 -13.04 -16.40
N ASP A 78 9.35 -13.82 -16.99
CA ASP A 78 7.89 -13.83 -16.81
C ASP A 78 7.39 -15.02 -15.96
N ALA A 79 8.29 -15.83 -15.40
CA ALA A 79 7.96 -17.08 -14.71
C ALA A 79 7.22 -16.90 -13.37
N LEU A 80 7.27 -15.71 -12.78
CA LEU A 80 6.76 -15.40 -11.43
C LEU A 80 7.31 -16.36 -10.36
N ASP A 81 8.62 -16.62 -10.42
CA ASP A 81 9.35 -17.63 -9.66
C ASP A 81 9.75 -17.20 -8.23
N LYS A 82 9.45 -15.96 -7.84
CA LYS A 82 9.80 -15.40 -6.52
C LYS A 82 8.57 -14.79 -5.87
N THR A 83 8.59 -14.72 -4.54
CA THR A 83 7.57 -14.01 -3.75
C THR A 83 8.25 -12.93 -2.92
N PHE A 84 7.76 -11.71 -3.00
CA PHE A 84 8.20 -10.62 -2.15
C PHE A 84 7.44 -10.68 -0.81
N PRO A 85 8.13 -10.67 0.35
CA PRO A 85 7.47 -10.76 1.64
C PRO A 85 6.51 -9.59 1.90
N LEU A 86 5.31 -9.87 2.40
CA LEU A 86 4.38 -8.85 2.85
C LEU A 86 4.67 -8.44 4.30
N VAL A 87 4.54 -7.15 4.61
CA VAL A 87 4.55 -6.68 6.00
C VAL A 87 3.22 -6.98 6.69
N ASP A 88 3.24 -6.99 8.02
CA ASP A 88 2.03 -7.19 8.83
C ASP A 88 0.99 -6.09 8.62
N CYS A 89 -0.29 -6.48 8.53
CA CYS A 89 -1.38 -5.54 8.36
C CYS A 89 -1.70 -4.74 9.63
N ILE A 90 -1.55 -3.41 9.53
CA ILE A 90 -1.98 -2.46 10.57
C ILE A 90 -3.39 -1.96 10.26
N LYS A 91 -4.43 -2.63 10.78
CA LYS A 91 -5.83 -2.30 10.46
C LYS A 91 -6.23 -0.84 10.71
N ALA A 92 -5.66 -0.20 11.72
CA ALA A 92 -5.92 1.21 12.04
C ALA A 92 -5.27 2.18 11.03
N LEU A 93 -4.21 1.76 10.34
CA LEU A 93 -3.45 2.54 9.36
C LEU A 93 -3.10 1.64 8.15
N PRO A 94 -4.11 1.17 7.39
CA PRO A 94 -3.95 0.02 6.50
C PRO A 94 -3.14 0.31 5.22
N PHE A 95 -2.69 1.55 5.05
CA PHE A 95 -1.81 2.01 3.98
C PHE A 95 -0.42 2.45 4.51
N SER A 96 -0.17 2.27 5.81
CA SER A 96 1.12 2.56 6.44
C SER A 96 1.90 1.28 6.65
N LEU A 97 3.22 1.37 6.51
CA LEU A 97 4.12 0.28 6.90
C LEU A 97 4.34 0.29 8.41
N PRO A 98 4.75 -0.84 9.00
CA PRO A 98 5.29 -0.87 10.35
C PRO A 98 6.42 0.15 10.54
N SER A 99 6.49 0.78 11.71
CA SER A 99 7.47 1.84 12.00
C SER A 99 8.92 1.35 12.03
N ASP A 100 9.09 0.05 12.23
CA ASP A 100 10.36 -0.68 12.24
C ASP A 100 10.68 -1.35 10.89
N ALA A 101 9.85 -1.16 9.86
CA ALA A 101 10.10 -1.72 8.53
C ALA A 101 11.39 -1.15 7.91
N GLY A 102 12.33 -2.05 7.60
CA GLY A 102 13.59 -1.74 6.94
C GLY A 102 13.47 -1.61 5.41
N LEU A 103 14.62 -1.50 4.75
CA LEU A 103 14.68 -1.42 3.29
C LEU A 103 14.18 -2.71 2.63
N GLU A 104 14.50 -3.86 3.22
CA GLU A 104 14.09 -5.20 2.77
C GLU A 104 12.57 -5.40 2.77
N ALA A 105 11.86 -4.64 3.60
CA ALA A 105 10.40 -4.66 3.61
C ALA A 105 9.80 -3.99 2.36
N ILE A 106 10.56 -3.15 1.65
CA ILE A 106 10.05 -2.38 0.51
C ILE A 106 10.87 -2.51 -0.76
N ALA A 107 12.03 -3.17 -0.74
CA ALA A 107 12.89 -3.27 -1.91
C ALA A 107 13.74 -4.55 -1.89
N ILE A 108 14.11 -4.99 -3.09
CA ILE A 108 15.25 -5.86 -3.29
C ILE A 108 16.44 -5.05 -3.76
N GLN A 109 17.64 -5.54 -3.42
CA GLN A 109 18.91 -4.92 -3.78
C GLN A 109 19.67 -5.86 -4.72
N LEU A 110 20.06 -5.32 -5.88
CA LEU A 110 20.71 -6.04 -6.97
C LEU A 110 22.04 -5.35 -7.33
N ALA A 111 22.85 -6.01 -8.16
CA ALA A 111 24.01 -5.36 -8.76
C ALA A 111 23.56 -4.22 -9.69
N PRO A 112 24.38 -3.17 -9.87
CA PRO A 112 24.05 -2.06 -10.76
C PRO A 112 23.60 -2.52 -12.15
N GLY A 113 22.44 -2.04 -12.59
CA GLY A 113 21.86 -2.39 -13.88
C GLY A 113 21.50 -3.87 -14.09
N GLU A 114 21.40 -4.70 -13.05
CA GLU A 114 21.11 -6.14 -13.18
C GLU A 114 19.69 -6.44 -13.71
N ALA A 115 18.67 -5.82 -13.12
CA ALA A 115 17.29 -5.89 -13.58
C ALA A 115 17.10 -5.00 -14.82
N LYS A 116 16.78 -5.64 -15.93
CA LYS A 116 16.30 -5.04 -17.18
C LYS A 116 14.79 -5.03 -17.23
N SER A 117 14.15 -6.00 -16.58
CA SER A 117 12.72 -6.02 -16.36
C SER A 117 12.38 -6.67 -15.02
N VAL A 118 11.21 -6.32 -14.49
CA VAL A 118 10.58 -7.01 -13.36
C VAL A 118 9.13 -7.27 -13.73
N THR A 119 8.77 -8.55 -13.78
CA THR A 119 7.40 -9.01 -14.01
C THR A 119 6.75 -9.25 -12.65
N VAL A 120 5.52 -8.78 -12.46
CA VAL A 120 4.82 -8.82 -11.17
C VAL A 120 3.36 -9.23 -11.35
N GLN A 121 2.87 -10.03 -10.42
CA GLN A 121 1.47 -10.36 -10.22
C GLN A 121 1.17 -10.30 -8.72
N VAL A 122 0.00 -9.83 -8.32
CA VAL A 122 -0.45 -9.91 -6.92
C VAL A 122 -1.60 -10.89 -6.77
N VAL A 123 -1.66 -11.52 -5.60
CA VAL A 123 -2.81 -12.32 -5.18
C VAL A 123 -3.52 -11.56 -4.06
N TRP A 124 -4.82 -11.38 -4.21
CA TRP A 124 -5.65 -10.69 -3.25
C TRP A 124 -5.99 -11.60 -2.06
N SER A 125 -6.43 -11.00 -0.96
CA SER A 125 -6.82 -11.73 0.26
C SER A 125 -7.99 -12.70 0.08
N ASP A 126 -8.77 -12.56 -1.01
CA ASP A 126 -9.85 -13.47 -1.40
C ASP A 126 -9.39 -14.56 -2.38
N GLY A 127 -8.09 -14.61 -2.71
CA GLY A 127 -7.49 -15.58 -3.62
C GLY A 127 -7.58 -15.19 -5.10
N ALA A 128 -8.24 -14.08 -5.45
CA ALA A 128 -8.24 -13.60 -6.82
C ALA A 128 -6.83 -13.14 -7.23
N GLU A 129 -6.45 -13.38 -8.47
CA GLU A 129 -5.16 -12.92 -9.01
C GLU A 129 -5.36 -11.64 -9.83
N SER A 130 -4.37 -10.76 -9.80
CA SER A 130 -4.30 -9.65 -10.77
C SER A 130 -3.86 -10.15 -12.15
N GLU A 131 -3.96 -9.26 -13.14
CA GLU A 131 -3.14 -9.42 -14.33
C GLU A 131 -1.64 -9.38 -14.00
N THR A 132 -0.84 -9.92 -14.91
CA THR A 132 0.62 -9.89 -14.83
C THR A 132 1.14 -8.69 -15.60
N LEU A 133 1.94 -7.84 -14.96
CA LEU A 133 2.54 -6.66 -15.58
C LEU A 133 4.05 -6.72 -15.52
N THR A 134 4.69 -6.33 -16.61
CA THR A 134 6.14 -6.21 -16.70
C THR A 134 6.52 -4.75 -16.71
N PHE A 135 7.49 -4.38 -15.88
CA PHE A 135 8.03 -3.03 -15.78
C PHE A 135 9.51 -3.03 -16.14
N VAL A 136 9.98 -1.93 -16.74
CA VAL A 136 11.39 -1.72 -17.09
C VAL A 136 11.90 -0.41 -16.48
N PRO A 137 13.22 -0.28 -16.22
CA PRO A 137 13.82 0.98 -15.80
C PRO A 137 13.59 2.09 -16.85
N CYS A 138 13.46 3.33 -16.40
CA CYS A 138 13.48 4.49 -17.29
C CYS A 138 14.90 4.86 -17.68
N GLU A 139 15.10 5.27 -18.93
CA GLU A 139 16.41 5.76 -19.40
C GLU A 139 16.62 7.24 -19.06
N GLY A 140 17.87 7.63 -18.83
CA GLY A 140 18.24 9.05 -18.68
C GLY A 140 17.75 9.74 -17.39
N VAL A 141 17.29 8.99 -16.38
CA VAL A 141 16.75 9.55 -15.13
C VAL A 141 17.75 9.67 -13.98
N GLY A 142 19.00 9.22 -14.18
CA GLY A 142 20.03 9.18 -13.14
C GLY A 142 19.58 8.34 -11.93
N ASP A 143 19.84 8.85 -10.72
CA ASP A 143 19.51 8.16 -9.46
C ASP A 143 18.04 8.35 -9.01
N ARG A 144 17.14 8.81 -9.89
CA ARG A 144 15.72 8.98 -9.56
C ARG A 144 14.99 7.64 -9.67
N THR A 145 13.99 7.45 -8.80
CA THR A 145 13.08 6.30 -8.90
C THR A 145 12.20 6.45 -10.13
N CYS A 146 12.17 5.45 -11.01
CA CYS A 146 11.29 5.43 -12.16
C CYS A 146 11.05 4.01 -12.66
N ALA A 147 9.84 3.74 -13.14
CA ALA A 147 9.52 2.59 -13.96
C ALA A 147 8.52 3.00 -15.05
N GLN A 148 8.49 2.22 -16.11
CA GLN A 148 7.47 2.29 -17.13
C GLN A 148 7.00 0.86 -17.45
N PRO A 149 5.74 0.67 -17.86
CA PRO A 149 5.31 -0.61 -18.41
C PRO A 149 6.23 -1.02 -19.57
N ALA A 150 6.53 -2.32 -19.66
CA ALA A 150 7.23 -2.85 -20.82
C ALA A 150 6.38 -2.60 -22.09
N PRO A 151 7.01 -2.32 -23.25
CA PRO A 151 6.32 -2.08 -24.52
C PRO A 151 5.52 -3.30 -25.02
#